data_AF-A0A6P0T812-F1
#
_entry.id   AF-A0A6P0T812-F1
#
_cell.length_a   1.000
_cell.length_b   1.000
_cell.length_c   1.000
_cell.angle_alpha   90.00
_cell.angle_beta   90.00
_cell.angle_gamma   90.00
#
_symmetry.space_group_name_H-M   'P 1'
#
loop_
_entity.id
_entity.type
_entity.pdbx_description
1 polymer ?
#
loop_
_entity_poly.entity_id
_entity_poly.type
_entity_poly.pdbx_seq_one_letter_code
_entity_poly.pdbx_strand_id
1 'polypeptide(L)'
;MGKLTSTQTNFINRVTIQTPESVELELTLAGIGNRAYALLIDYIVLGLILLVFIIAWGVLSSQLLDLLDYFFGINDLRLWLLAIYLFITFSIYVGYFVLFETLWQGQTPGKRYGK
;
A
#
# COMPACT_ATOMS: atom_id res chain seq x y z
N MET A 1 47.64 4.12 -12.77
CA MET A 1 46.77 5.23 -13.23
C MET A 1 45.84 4.68 -14.33
N GLY A 2 44.83 3.88 -13.96
CA GLY A 2 43.95 3.21 -14.92
C GLY A 2 42.80 4.12 -15.32
N LYS A 3 42.70 4.47 -16.61
CA LYS A 3 41.63 5.34 -17.13
C LYS A 3 40.29 4.60 -17.06
N LEU A 4 39.32 5.18 -16.37
CA LEU A 4 37.94 4.72 -16.33
C LEU A 4 37.24 5.11 -17.63
N THR A 5 37.17 4.20 -18.60
CA THR A 5 36.33 4.36 -19.80
C THR A 5 34.92 3.89 -19.48
N SER A 6 34.05 4.82 -19.06
CA SER A 6 32.63 4.58 -18.93
C SER A 6 31.98 4.54 -20.32
N THR A 7 31.83 3.35 -20.90
CA THR A 7 31.04 3.17 -22.13
C THR A 7 29.56 3.28 -21.78
N GLN A 8 29.00 4.48 -21.93
CA GLN A 8 27.56 4.74 -21.80
C GLN A 8 26.80 4.02 -22.91
N THR A 9 26.31 2.82 -22.62
CA THR A 9 25.58 1.99 -23.58
C THR A 9 24.09 2.01 -23.22
N ASN A 10 23.35 2.82 -23.97
CA ASN A 10 21.89 2.83 -24.16
C ASN A 10 20.97 3.09 -22.95
N PHE A 11 20.12 4.09 -23.15
CA PHE A 11 19.20 4.77 -22.22
C PHE A 11 18.05 3.94 -21.61
N ILE A 12 18.09 2.60 -21.65
CA ILE A 12 17.01 1.78 -21.07
C ILE A 12 17.60 0.63 -20.23
N ASN A 13 17.71 0.91 -18.93
CA ASN A 13 17.53 -0.06 -17.84
C ASN A 13 18.46 -1.29 -17.75
N ARG A 14 19.75 -1.12 -18.04
CA ARG A 14 20.79 -2.10 -17.66
C ARG A 14 21.90 -1.40 -16.90
N VAL A 15 22.15 -1.84 -15.67
CA VAL A 15 23.32 -1.42 -14.87
C VAL A 15 24.19 -2.66 -14.69
N THR A 16 25.31 -2.69 -15.40
CA THR A 16 26.30 -3.76 -15.28
C THR A 16 27.25 -3.42 -14.13
N ILE A 17 27.11 -4.09 -12.98
CA ILE A 17 28.04 -3.95 -11.86
C ILE A 17 29.06 -5.09 -11.95
N GLN A 18 30.34 -4.75 -12.10
CA GLN A 18 31.43 -5.73 -12.02
C GLN A 18 31.88 -5.85 -10.57
N THR A 19 31.63 -7.01 -9.97
CA THR A 19 32.18 -7.36 -8.66
C THR A 19 33.57 -7.99 -8.83
N PRO A 20 34.47 -7.89 -7.82
CA PRO A 20 35.83 -8.41 -7.90
C PRO A 20 35.92 -9.93 -8.12
N GLU A 21 34.82 -10.68 -7.95
CA GLU A 21 34.73 -12.11 -8.31
C GLU A 21 34.50 -12.40 -9.81
N SER A 22 34.52 -11.40 -10.71
CA SER A 22 34.35 -11.57 -12.16
C SER A 22 33.04 -12.28 -12.56
N VAL A 23 31.95 -12.01 -11.85
CA VAL A 23 30.59 -12.42 -12.25
C VAL A 23 29.83 -11.18 -12.69
N GLU A 24 29.47 -11.12 -13.97
CA GLU A 24 28.65 -10.04 -14.51
C GLU A 24 27.18 -10.26 -14.11
N LEU A 25 26.69 -9.47 -13.16
CA LEU A 25 25.28 -9.46 -12.79
C LEU A 25 24.52 -8.53 -13.74
N GLU A 26 23.81 -9.12 -14.71
CA GLU A 26 22.88 -8.40 -15.57
C GLU A 26 21.57 -8.14 -14.83
N LEU A 27 21.50 -7.05 -14.07
CA LEU A 27 20.25 -6.62 -13.45
C LEU A 27 19.40 -5.89 -14.48
N THR A 28 18.47 -6.61 -15.11
CA THR A 28 17.33 -6.00 -15.77
C THR A 28 16.48 -5.33 -14.70
N LEU A 29 16.64 -4.02 -14.54
CA LEU A 29 15.71 -3.27 -13.70
C LEU A 29 14.32 -3.45 -14.34
N ALA A 30 13.37 -4.02 -13.59
CA ALA A 30 11.98 -3.96 -13.99
C ALA A 30 11.64 -2.47 -14.19
N GLY A 31 11.15 -2.10 -15.37
CA GLY A 31 10.80 -0.73 -15.69
C GLY A 31 9.90 -0.13 -14.62
N ILE A 32 9.98 1.19 -14.42
CA ILE A 32 9.15 1.92 -13.45
C ILE A 32 7.66 1.58 -13.59
N GLY A 33 7.22 1.21 -14.80
CA GLY A 33 5.88 0.72 -15.10
C GLY A 33 5.44 -0.52 -14.33
N ASN A 34 6.30 -1.51 -14.11
CA ASN A 34 5.93 -2.73 -13.38
C ASN A 34 5.70 -2.45 -11.89
N ARG A 35 6.48 -1.53 -11.31
CA ARG A 35 6.28 -1.06 -9.93
C ARG A 35 5.02 -0.21 -9.81
N ALA A 36 4.76 0.67 -10.78
CA ALA A 36 3.54 1.46 -10.81
C ALA A 36 2.30 0.58 -10.95
N TYR A 37 2.35 -0.45 -11.80
CA TYR A 37 1.25 -1.40 -11.98
C TYR A 37 0.95 -2.20 -10.70
N ALA A 38 1.98 -2.67 -10.01
CA ALA A 38 1.83 -3.31 -8.69
C ALA A 38 1.14 -2.38 -7.68
N LEU A 39 1.58 -1.12 -7.59
CA LEU A 39 0.96 -0.14 -6.70
C LEU A 39 -0.49 0.17 -7.08
N LEU A 40 -0.82 0.25 -8.37
CA LEU A 40 -2.19 0.46 -8.82
C LEU A 40 -3.12 -0.66 -8.35
N ILE A 41 -2.70 -1.91 -8.45
CA ILE A 41 -3.48 -3.05 -7.94
C ILE A 41 -3.66 -2.94 -6.43
N ASP A 42 -2.58 -2.64 -5.70
CA ASP A 42 -2.65 -2.50 -4.24
C ASP A 42 -3.62 -1.38 -3.81
N TYR A 43 -3.63 -0.25 -4.52
CA TYR A 43 -4.58 0.83 -4.28
C TYR A 43 -6.02 0.48 -4.63
N ILE A 44 -6.26 -0.33 -5.67
CA ILE A 44 -7.61 -0.81 -5.99
C ILE A 44 -8.13 -1.71 -4.86
N VAL A 45 -7.30 -2.64 -4.37
CA VAL A 45 -7.69 -3.53 -3.27
C VAL A 45 -7.95 -2.74 -2.00
N LEU A 46 -7.04 -1.83 -1.64
CA LEU A 46 -7.21 -0.95 -0.47
C LEU A 46 -8.47 -0.08 -0.63
N GLY A 47 -8.71 0.46 -1.81
CA GLY A 47 -9.89 1.26 -2.13
C GLY A 47 -11.19 0.46 -1.98
N LEU A 48 -11.23 -0.79 -2.41
CA LEU A 48 -12.39 -1.68 -2.21
C LEU A 48 -12.63 -1.97 -0.73
N ILE A 49 -11.58 -2.25 0.04
CA ILE A 49 -11.68 -2.47 1.49
C ILE A 49 -12.25 -1.23 2.19
N LEU A 50 -11.72 -0.05 1.86
CA LEU A 50 -12.21 1.21 2.41
C LEU A 50 -13.65 1.50 1.99
N LEU A 51 -14.02 1.23 0.75
CA LEU A 51 -15.38 1.44 0.25
C LEU A 51 -16.38 0.57 1.02
N VAL A 52 -16.08 -0.72 1.19
CA VAL A 52 -16.92 -1.64 1.99
C VAL A 52 -17.01 -1.17 3.43
N PHE A 53 -15.88 -0.74 4.02
CA PHE A 53 -15.85 -0.21 5.37
C PHE A 53 -16.71 1.06 5.53
N ILE A 54 -16.64 2.02 4.61
CA ILE A 54 -17.42 3.26 4.65
C ILE A 54 -18.92 2.97 4.59
N ILE A 55 -19.34 2.07 3.70
CA ILE A 55 -20.75 1.68 3.57
C ILE A 55 -21.21 0.97 4.86
N ALA A 56 -20.45 -0.02 5.32
CA ALA A 56 -20.78 -0.77 6.53
C ALA A 56 -20.85 0.16 7.76
N TRP A 57 -19.88 1.06 7.91
CA TRP A 57 -19.84 2.05 8.98
C TRP A 57 -21.01 3.02 8.92
N GLY A 58 -21.37 3.53 7.73
CA GLY A 58 -22.50 4.42 7.56
C GLY A 58 -23.83 3.81 8.00
N VAL A 59 -24.05 2.53 7.66
CA VAL A 59 -25.27 1.80 8.05
C VAL A 59 -25.24 1.43 9.55
N LEU A 60 -24.09 1.00 10.07
CA LEU A 60 -23.98 0.57 11.46
C LEU A 60 -24.06 1.76 12.42
N SER A 61 -23.40 2.87 12.08
CA SER A 61 -23.36 4.07 12.93
C SER A 61 -24.72 4.76 13.05
N SER A 62 -25.53 4.78 11.99
CA SER A 62 -26.89 5.33 12.06
C SER A 62 -27.80 4.49 12.95
N GLN A 63 -27.82 3.17 12.77
CA GLN A 63 -28.59 2.26 13.62
C GLN A 63 -28.16 2.34 15.09
N LEU A 64 -26.84 2.46 15.32
CA LEU A 64 -26.29 2.56 16.66
C LEU A 64 -26.69 3.87 17.35
N LEU A 65 -26.65 5.00 16.64
CA LEU A 65 -27.11 6.29 17.17
C LEU A 65 -28.58 6.26 17.57
N ASP A 66 -29.46 5.73 16.71
CA ASP A 66 -30.89 5.65 16.99
C ASP A 66 -31.19 4.81 18.24
N LEU A 67 -30.49 3.68 18.40
CA LEU A 67 -30.64 2.82 19.58
C LEU A 67 -30.14 3.51 20.85
N LEU A 68 -28.94 4.10 20.81
CA LEU A 68 -28.36 4.74 21.98
C LEU A 68 -29.13 6.00 22.41
N ASP A 69 -29.65 6.78 21.47
CA ASP A 69 -30.50 7.93 21.77
C ASP A 69 -31.82 7.47 22.43
N TYR A 70 -32.45 6.42 21.90
CA TYR A 70 -33.68 5.86 22.47
C TYR A 70 -33.51 5.35 23.92
N PHE A 71 -32.41 4.66 24.22
CA PHE A 71 -32.20 4.07 25.55
C PHE A 71 -31.54 5.00 26.56
N PHE A 72 -30.64 5.89 26.12
CA PHE A 72 -29.76 6.65 27.00
C PHE A 72 -29.82 8.17 26.81
N GLY A 73 -30.47 8.68 25.75
CA GLY A 73 -30.63 10.12 25.49
C GLY A 73 -29.31 10.89 25.38
N ILE A 74 -28.26 10.27 24.82
CA ILE A 74 -26.91 10.83 24.76
C ILE A 74 -26.71 11.58 23.44
N ASN A 75 -26.59 12.92 23.52
CA ASN A 75 -26.48 13.78 22.34
C ASN A 75 -25.06 13.85 21.72
N ASP A 76 -24.00 13.57 22.49
CA ASP A 76 -22.60 13.79 22.05
C ASP A 76 -21.97 12.60 21.30
N LEU A 77 -22.71 11.52 21.07
CA LEU A 77 -22.19 10.28 20.48
C LEU A 77 -21.68 10.45 19.05
N ARG A 78 -22.20 11.43 18.31
CA ARG A 78 -21.83 11.67 16.91
C ARG A 78 -20.36 12.05 16.75
N LEU A 79 -19.80 12.82 17.68
CA LEU A 79 -18.37 13.18 17.66
C LEU A 79 -17.47 11.98 17.95
N TRP A 80 -17.88 11.13 18.88
CA TRP A 80 -17.16 9.89 19.20
C TRP A 80 -17.14 8.91 18.02
N LEU A 81 -18.28 8.73 17.35
CA LEU A 81 -18.35 7.87 16.16
C LEU A 81 -17.47 8.41 15.02
N LEU A 82 -17.42 9.73 14.82
CA LEU A 82 -16.52 10.34 13.85
C LEU A 82 -15.05 10.11 14.21
N ALA A 83 -14.68 10.24 15.49
CA ALA A 83 -13.33 9.98 15.94
C ALA A 83 -12.92 8.51 15.71
N ILE A 84 -13.80 7.56 16.04
CA ILE A 84 -13.57 6.12 15.81
C ILE A 84 -13.46 5.83 14.31
N TYR A 85 -14.34 6.40 13.50
CA TYR A 85 -14.29 6.27 12.04
C TYR A 85 -12.94 6.69 11.46
N LEU A 86 -12.44 7.86 11.85
CA LEU A 86 -11.15 8.37 11.38
C LEU A 86 -10.00 7.48 11.86
N PHE A 87 -10.03 7.05 13.12
CA PHE A 87 -9.01 6.19 13.69
C PHE A 87 -8.92 4.82 12.99
N ILE A 88 -10.08 4.18 12.74
CA ILE A 88 -10.12 2.89 12.04
C ILE A 88 -9.70 3.07 10.58
N THR A 89 -10.17 4.12 9.89
CA THR A 89 -9.79 4.40 8.50
C THR A 89 -8.27 4.58 8.37
N PHE A 90 -7.66 5.36 9.26
CA PHE A 90 -6.21 5.52 9.32
C PHE A 90 -5.50 4.18 9.58
N SER A 91 -6.01 3.40 10.54
CA SER A 91 -5.46 2.10 10.89
C SER A 91 -5.53 1.10 9.73
N ILE A 92 -6.62 1.09 8.95
CA ILE A 92 -6.74 0.26 7.74
C ILE A 92 -5.76 0.74 6.68
N TYR A 93 -5.68 2.05 6.45
CA TYR A 93 -4.81 2.63 5.44
C TYR A 93 -3.33 2.29 5.69
N VAL A 94 -2.84 2.53 6.90
CA VAL A 94 -1.45 2.23 7.28
C VAL A 94 -1.23 0.74 7.50
N GLY A 95 -2.16 0.09 8.21
CA GLY A 95 -2.08 -1.31 8.58
C GLY A 95 -2.06 -2.24 7.38
N TYR A 96 -2.77 -1.93 6.29
CA TYR A 96 -2.69 -2.71 5.06
C TYR A 96 -1.24 -2.83 4.59
N PHE A 97 -0.55 -1.70 4.34
CA PHE A 97 0.84 -1.73 3.85
C PHE A 97 1.80 -2.41 4.83
N VAL A 98 1.70 -2.10 6.13
CA VAL A 98 2.58 -2.67 7.16
C VAL A 98 2.40 -4.18 7.29
N LEU A 99 1.16 -4.69 7.29
CA LEU A 99 0.90 -6.13 7.40
C LEU A 99 1.39 -6.89 6.18
N PHE A 100 1.13 -6.39 4.97
CA PHE A 100 1.63 -7.04 3.76
C PHE A 100 3.16 -6.98 3.66
N GLU A 101 3.78 -5.88 4.06
CA GLU A 101 5.24 -5.75 4.05
C GLU A 101 5.91 -6.71 5.05
N THR A 102 5.35 -6.86 6.25
CA THR A 102 5.89 -7.73 7.31
C THR A 102 5.63 -9.22 7.05
N LEU A 103 4.43 -9.59 6.58
CA LEU A 103 4.05 -10.99 6.37
C LEU A 103 4.60 -11.59 5.07
N TRP A 104 4.84 -10.77 4.04
CA TRP A 104 5.26 -11.22 2.70
C TRP A 104 6.71 -10.86 2.34
N GLN A 105 7.62 -10.83 3.33
CA GLN A 105 9.06 -10.60 3.09
C GLN A 105 9.34 -9.32 2.26
N GLY A 106 8.57 -8.25 2.49
CA GLY A 106 8.71 -6.98 1.76
C GLY A 106 7.97 -6.91 0.40
N GLN A 107 7.10 -7.86 0.09
CA GLN A 107 6.31 -7.88 -1.14
C GLN A 107 4.84 -7.56 -0.88
N THR A 108 4.30 -6.57 -1.60
CA THR A 108 2.86 -6.37 -1.67
C THR A 108 2.25 -7.34 -2.68
N PRO A 109 0.94 -7.68 -2.58
CA PRO A 109 0.27 -8.57 -3.53
C PRO A 109 0.53 -8.18 -4.99
N GLY A 110 0.51 -6.88 -5.31
CA GLY A 110 0.83 -6.38 -6.65
C GLY A 110 2.25 -6.74 -7.14
N LYS A 111 3.26 -6.78 -6.26
CA LYS A 111 4.63 -7.17 -6.64
C LYS A 111 4.75 -8.66 -6.96
N ARG A 112 3.83 -9.49 -6.48
CA ARG A 112 3.90 -10.95 -6.64
C ARG A 112 3.40 -11.43 -8.01
N TYR A 113 2.50 -10.68 -8.64
CA TYR A 113 1.93 -11.00 -9.96
C TYR A 113 2.67 -10.34 -11.14
N GLY A 114 3.50 -9.33 -10.90
CA GLY A 114 4.28 -8.63 -11.94
C GLY A 114 5.61 -9.30 -12.30
N LYS A 115 5.64 -10.63 -12.46
CA LYS A 115 6.80 -11.33 -13.02
C LYS A 115 6.68 -11.50 -14.52
#